data_AF-A0A858X4R4-F1
#
_entry.id   AF-A0A858X4R4-F1
#
_cell.length_a   1.000
_cell.length_b   1.000
_cell.length_c   1.000
_cell.angle_alpha   90.00
_cell.angle_beta   90.00
_cell.angle_gamma   90.00
#
_symmetry.space_group_name_H-M   'P 1'
#
loop_
_entity.id
_entity.type
_entity.pdbx_description
1 polymer ?
#
loop_
_entity_poly.entity_id
_entity_poly.type
_entity_poly.pdbx_seq_one_letter_code
_entity_poly.pdbx_strand_id
1 'polypeptide(L)' 'MRRAAADGIASVANRLRFLVGRDEAGRWLALEDHGLAGGIFASKEAALHYASAETGRRPGGVRLARRAISFRI' A
#
# COMPACT_ATOMS: atom_id res chain seq x y z
N MET A 1 -19.52 19.10 -15.32
CA MET A 1 -20.34 18.14 -14.54
C MET A 1 -20.19 16.78 -15.22
N ARG A 2 -19.85 15.63 -14.66
CA ARG A 2 -19.33 15.15 -13.36
C ARG A 2 -18.51 13.89 -13.70
N ARG A 3 -17.35 13.71 -13.06
CA ARG A 3 -16.48 12.53 -13.15
C ARG A 3 -17.29 11.25 -12.85
N ALA A 4 -17.57 10.42 -13.86
CA ALA A 4 -18.26 9.13 -13.66
C ALA A 4 -17.30 7.93 -13.73
N ALA A 5 -16.14 8.08 -14.39
CA ALA A 5 -15.13 7.02 -14.45
C ALA A 5 -14.23 6.97 -13.19
N ALA A 6 -13.92 8.13 -12.60
CA ALA A 6 -13.02 8.22 -11.44
C ALA A 6 -13.62 7.61 -10.17
N ASP A 7 -14.95 7.67 -9.98
CA ASP A 7 -15.62 7.12 -8.79
C ASP A 7 -15.50 5.59 -8.68
N GLY A 8 -15.56 4.87 -9.81
CA GLY A 8 -15.42 3.42 -9.82
C GLY A 8 -14.02 2.96 -9.41
N ILE A 9 -12.99 3.53 -10.02
CA ILE A 9 -11.58 3.20 -9.73
C ILE A 9 -11.16 3.75 -8.36
N ALA A 10 -11.64 4.93 -7.98
CA ALA A 10 -11.43 5.46 -6.63
C ALA A 10 -12.12 4.60 -5.56
N SER A 11 -13.28 3.99 -5.84
CA SER A 11 -13.93 3.06 -4.91
C SER A 11 -13.15 1.74 -4.74
N VAL A 12 -12.47 1.28 -5.80
CA VAL A 12 -11.58 0.11 -5.74
C VAL A 12 -10.29 0.46 -5.02
N ALA A 13 -9.67 1.59 -5.34
CA ALA A 13 -8.52 2.15 -4.62
C ALA A 13 -8.83 2.34 -3.13
N ASN A 14 -10.04 2.79 -2.81
CA ASN A 14 -10.55 2.90 -1.44
C ASN A 14 -10.62 1.53 -0.76
N ARG A 15 -10.80 0.41 -1.47
CA ARG A 15 -10.77 -0.94 -0.85
C ARG A 15 -9.38 -1.54 -0.71
N LEU A 16 -8.34 -0.98 -1.33
CA LEU A 16 -6.98 -1.49 -1.20
C LEU A 16 -6.52 -1.40 0.26
N ARG A 17 -5.82 -2.44 0.70
CA ARG A 17 -5.23 -2.51 2.03
C ARG A 17 -3.77 -2.86 1.87
N PHE A 18 -2.90 -2.02 2.40
CA PHE A 18 -1.47 -2.20 2.32
C PHE A 18 -0.89 -2.63 3.66
N LEU A 19 0.02 -3.59 3.62
CA LEU A 19 0.95 -3.93 4.67
C LEU A 19 2.30 -3.32 4.34
N VAL A 20 2.76 -2.39 5.15
CA VAL A 20 4.11 -1.81 5.05
C VAL A 20 5.00 -2.43 6.10
N GLY A 21 6.17 -2.91 5.70
CA GLY A 21 7.10 -3.57 6.63
C GLY A 21 8.50 -3.65 6.07
N ARG A 22 9.44 -4.13 6.89
CA ARG A 22 10.82 -4.32 6.48
C ARG A 22 11.05 -5.79 6.11
N ASP A 23 11.81 -6.07 5.06
CA ASP A 23 12.26 -7.44 4.79
C ASP A 23 13.48 -7.80 5.65
N GLU A 24 13.92 -9.06 5.57
CA GLU A 24 15.11 -9.54 6.29
C GLU A 24 16.42 -8.89 5.81
N ALA A 25 16.44 -8.40 4.56
CA ALA A 25 17.56 -7.65 3.99
C ALA A 25 17.56 -6.16 4.39
N GLY A 26 16.56 -5.72 5.16
CA GLY A 26 16.46 -4.36 5.66
C GLY A 26 15.82 -3.36 4.67
N ARG A 27 15.25 -3.81 3.56
CA ARG A 27 14.49 -3.01 2.59
C ARG A 27 13.06 -2.82 3.05
N TRP A 28 12.42 -1.72 2.64
CA TRP A 28 11.02 -1.47 2.97
C TRP A 28 10.11 -2.00 1.87
N LEU A 29 9.03 -2.66 2.25
CA LEU A 29 8.04 -3.24 1.35
C LEU A 29 6.70 -2.57 1.63
N ALA A 30 5.95 -2.27 0.56
CA ALA A 30 4.52 -2.02 0.64
C ALA A 30 3.82 -3.10 -0.17
N LEU A 31 3.02 -3.94 0.49
CA LEU A 31 2.34 -5.08 -0.13
C LEU A 31 0.84 -4.86 -0.01
N GLU A 32 0.13 -4.86 -1.14
CA GLU A 32 -1.33 -4.90 -1.12
C GLU A 32 -1.81 -6.34 -0.84
N ASP A 33 -2.91 -6.47 -0.09
CA ASP A 33 -3.45 -7.74 0.43
C ASP A 33 -3.81 -8.76 -0.67
N HIS A 34 -4.19 -8.30 -1.87
CA HIS A 34 -4.57 -9.12 -3.02
C HIS A 34 -3.49 -9.19 -4.10
N GLY A 35 -2.30 -8.59 -3.86
CA GLY A 35 -1.20 -8.56 -4.82
C GLY A 35 -1.46 -7.69 -6.05
N LEU A 36 -2.44 -6.78 -6.01
CA LEU A 36 -2.77 -5.89 -7.14
C LEU A 36 -1.75 -4.76 -7.31
N ALA A 37 -1.06 -4.41 -6.21
CA ALA A 37 -0.11 -3.32 -6.15
C ALA A 37 0.95 -3.58 -5.07
N GLY A 38 2.09 -2.91 -5.20
CA GLY A 38 3.16 -2.99 -4.21
C GLY A 38 4.51 -2.59 -4.74
N GLY A 39 5.52 -2.69 -3.89
CA GLY A 39 6.89 -2.37 -4.28
C GLY A 39 7.91 -2.48 -3.16
N ILE A 40 9.17 -2.35 -3.56
CA ILE A 40 10.34 -2.26 -2.68
C ILE A 40 10.82 -0.81 -2.65
N PHE A 41 11.08 -0.30 -1.46
CA PHE A 41 11.41 1.09 -1.18
C PHE A 41 12.69 1.19 -0.36
N ALA A 42 13.43 2.27 -0.58
CA ALA A 42 14.66 2.57 0.15
C ALA A 42 14.38 2.96 1.62
N SER A 43 13.19 3.51 1.93
CA SER A 43 12.86 4.00 3.27
C SER A 43 11.41 3.71 3.66
N LYS A 44 11.16 3.73 4.98
CA LYS A 44 9.83 3.58 5.58
C LYS A 44 8.87 4.66 5.08
N GLU A 45 9.36 5.89 5.01
CA GLU A 45 8.57 7.07 4.62
C GLU A 45 8.13 6.95 3.16
N ALA A 46 9.01 6.50 2.27
CA ALA A 46 8.66 6.27 0.87
C ALA A 46 7.57 5.19 0.72
N ALA A 47 7.72 4.07 1.45
CA ALA A 47 6.72 2.99 1.43
C ALA A 47 5.36 3.43 2.00
N LEU A 48 5.36 4.19 3.10
CA LEU A 48 4.15 4.73 3.70
C LEU A 48 3.48 5.78 2.81
N HIS A 49 4.25 6.65 2.17
CA HIS A 49 3.73 7.67 1.27
C HIS A 49 3.04 7.02 0.07
N TYR A 50 3.69 6.02 -0.55
CA TYR A 50 3.10 5.23 -1.63
C TYR A 50 1.79 4.56 -1.19
N ALA A 51 1.82 3.76 -0.12
CA ALA A 51 0.63 3.05 0.37
C ALA A 51 -0.52 4.00 0.77
N SER A 52 -0.19 5.16 1.34
CA SER A 52 -1.19 6.17 1.69
C SER A 52 -1.78 6.84 0.45
N ALA A 53 -1.00 7.06 -0.61
CA ALA A 53 -1.52 7.60 -1.86
C ALA A 53 -2.50 6.61 -2.53
N GLU A 54 -2.12 5.33 -2.62
CA GLU A 54 -2.92 4.27 -3.25
C GLU A 54 -4.23 4.00 -2.51
N THR A 55 -4.25 4.14 -1.18
CA THR A 55 -5.46 3.98 -0.36
C THR A 55 -6.30 5.25 -0.23
N GLY A 56 -5.96 6.32 -0.96
CA GLY A 56 -6.65 7.61 -0.85
C GLY A 56 -6.52 8.26 0.54
N ARG A 57 -5.44 7.95 1.27
CA ARG A 57 -5.14 8.39 2.64
C ARG A 57 -6.21 8.03 3.67
N ARG A 58 -6.97 6.96 3.43
CA ARG A 58 -8.01 6.52 4.36
C ARG A 58 -7.39 5.97 5.65
N PRO A 59 -7.92 6.35 6.83
CA PRO A 59 -7.56 5.66 8.08
C PRO A 59 -7.81 4.15 7.97
N GLY A 60 -6.83 3.34 8.38
CA GLY A 60 -6.88 1.88 8.30
C GLY A 60 -6.63 1.27 6.92
N GLY A 61 -6.36 2.10 5.90
CA GLY A 61 -5.90 1.61 4.58
C GLY A 61 -4.47 1.08 4.60
N VAL A 62 -3.63 1.58 5.51
CA VAL A 62 -2.24 1.15 5.67
C VAL A 62 -2.04 0.55 7.06
N ARG A 63 -1.42 -0.63 7.12
CA ARG A 63 -0.99 -1.30 8.35
C ARG A 63 0.52 -1.42 8.35
N LEU A 64 1.14 -1.14 9.49
CA LEU A 64 2.58 -1.35 9.67
C LEU A 64 2.83 -2.73 10.28
N ALA A 65 3.69 -3.53 9.65
CA ALA A 65 4.15 -4.78 10.19
C ALA A 65 5.15 -4.54 11.34
N ARG A 66 4.96 -5.25 12.45
CA ARG A 66 5.89 -5.20 13.60
C ARG A 66 7.06 -6.18 13.46
N ARG A 67 6.91 -7.19 12.60
CA ARG A 67 7.94 -8.18 12.27
C ARG A 67 8.37 -8.00 10.81
N ALA A 68 9.50 -8.59 10.45
CA ALA A 68 9.91 -8.63 9.06
C ALA A 68 8.83 -9.32 8.21
N ILE A 69 8.60 -8.79 7.01
CA ILE A 69 7.64 -9.35 6.05
C ILE A 69 8.38 -9.80 4.80
N SER A 70 7.93 -10.91 4.24
CA SER A 70 8.45 -11.44 2.99
C SER A 70 7.40 -11.22 1.90
N PHE A 71 7.85 -10.72 0.76
CA PHE A 71 7.03 -10.72 -0.44
C PHE A 71 7.12 -12.09 -1.08
N ARG A 72 6.01 -12.82 -1.11
CA ARG A 72 5.89 -14.11 -1.80
C ARG A 72 4.88 -13.88 -2.93
N ILE A 73 5.35 -13.82 -4.17
CA ILE A 73 4.53 -13.93 -5.39
C ILE A 73 4.34 -15.41 -5.70
#